data_AF-A0A1N7EKF6-F1
#
_entry.id   AF-A0A1N7EKF6-F1
#
_cell.length_a   1.000
_cell.length_b   1.000
_cell.length_c   1.000
_cell.angle_alpha   90.00
_cell.angle_beta   90.00
_cell.angle_gamma   90.00
#
_symmetry.space_group_name_H-M   'P 1'
#
loop_
_entity.id
_entity.type
_entity.pdbx_description
1 polymer ?
#
loop_
_entity_poly.entity_id
_entity_poly.type
_entity_poly.pdbx_seq_one_letter_code
_entity_poly.pdbx_strand_id
1 'polypeptide(L)'
;MTPSTRVALVVLRCTVALLPRDLRARYLEQWEADVRGATDLGMSPLRLAAGTLGAAALIANADRKGTRTMQPIGPLALALRLLGGANARRHAAALAAVLALSLLTGVGLLIAR
;
A
#
# COMPACT_ATOMS: atom_id res chain seq x y z
N MET A 1 14.85 -19.04 -16.39
CA MET A 1 14.01 -17.82 -16.46
C MET A 1 13.00 -17.97 -17.60
N THR A 2 11.70 -17.87 -17.31
CA THR A 2 10.63 -18.11 -18.29
C THR A 2 10.51 -16.93 -19.29
N PRO A 3 9.87 -17.12 -20.45
CA PRO A 3 9.58 -16.03 -21.39
C PRO A 3 8.73 -14.92 -20.74
N SER A 4 7.75 -15.29 -19.91
CA SER A 4 6.89 -14.33 -19.21
C SER A 4 7.66 -13.48 -18.19
N THR A 5 8.63 -14.06 -17.46
CA THR A 5 9.52 -13.31 -16.57
C THR A 5 10.39 -12.33 -17.36
N ARG A 6 10.93 -12.73 -18.52
CA ARG A 6 11.70 -11.82 -19.38
C ARG A 6 10.89 -10.60 -19.82
N VAL A 7 9.68 -10.83 -20.32
CA VAL A 7 8.77 -9.74 -20.74
C VAL A 7 8.40 -8.86 -19.55
N ALA A 8 8.08 -9.46 -18.40
CA ALA A 8 7.76 -8.73 -17.18
C ALA A 8 8.89 -7.80 -16.74
N LEU A 9 10.16 -8.24 -16.80
CA LEU A 9 11.32 -7.43 -16.46
C LEU A 9 11.52 -6.25 -17.44
N VAL A 10 11.21 -6.42 -18.73
CA VAL A 10 11.24 -5.31 -19.70
C VAL A 10 10.18 -4.27 -19.36
N VAL A 11 8.94 -4.70 -19.11
CA VAL A 11 7.84 -3.82 -18.68
C VAL A 11 8.21 -3.08 -17.39
N LEU A 12 8.83 -3.78 -16.44
CA LEU A 12 9.27 -3.21 -15.18
C LEU A 12 10.28 -2.08 -15.38
N ARG A 13 11.28 -2.27 -16.24
CA ARG A 13 12.28 -1.23 -16.55
C ARG A 13 11.66 0.02 -17.15
N CYS A 14 10.69 -0.14 -18.05
CA CYS A 14 9.91 0.98 -18.58
C CYS A 14 9.09 1.68 -17.47
N THR A 15 8.54 0.90 -16.55
CA THR A 15 7.71 1.38 -15.44
C THR A 15 8.53 2.19 -14.42
N VAL A 16 9.73 1.74 -14.08
CA VAL A 16 10.65 2.45 -13.18
C VAL A 16 11.03 3.83 -13.73
N ALA A 17 11.03 4.02 -15.06
CA ALA A 17 11.27 5.34 -15.65
C ALA A 17 10.21 6.40 -15.27
N LEU A 18 9.04 5.98 -14.78
CA LEU A 18 7.99 6.87 -14.28
C LEU A 18 8.23 7.38 -12.85
N LEU A 19 9.17 6.77 -12.12
CA LEU A 19 9.46 7.12 -10.73
C LEU A 19 10.37 8.37 -10.62
N PRO A 20 10.31 9.09 -9.49
CA PRO A 20 11.31 10.08 -9.09
C PRO A 20 12.72 9.50 -9.11
N ARG A 21 13.72 10.29 -9.55
CA ARG A 21 15.08 9.79 -9.85
C ARG A 21 15.75 9.09 -8.66
N ASP A 22 15.57 9.64 -7.47
CA ASP A 22 16.09 9.13 -6.19
C ASP A 22 15.48 7.78 -5.78
N LEU A 23 14.27 7.47 -6.26
CA LEU A 23 13.56 6.23 -5.93
C LEU A 23 13.83 5.08 -6.93
N ARG A 24 14.31 5.39 -8.14
CA ARG A 24 14.41 4.41 -9.25
C ARG A 24 15.24 3.18 -8.91
N ALA A 25 16.44 3.38 -8.36
CA ALA A 25 17.37 2.28 -8.10
C ALA A 25 16.78 1.28 -7.08
N ARG A 26 16.24 1.82 -5.98
CA ARG A 26 15.62 1.01 -4.91
C ARG A 26 14.43 0.21 -5.42
N TYR A 27 13.50 0.85 -6.14
CA TYR A 27 12.31 0.17 -6.65
C TYR A 27 12.62 -0.81 -7.77
N LEU A 28 13.63 -0.54 -8.60
CA LEU A 28 14.09 -1.48 -9.62
C LEU A 28 14.58 -2.77 -8.96
N GLU A 29 15.45 -2.66 -7.95
CA GLU A 29 15.98 -3.82 -7.23
C GLU A 29 14.87 -4.65 -6.59
N GLN A 30 13.99 -3.99 -5.83
CA GLN A 30 12.88 -4.66 -5.12
C GLN A 30 11.92 -5.35 -6.09
N TRP A 31 11.45 -4.63 -7.11
CA TRP A 31 10.49 -5.20 -8.04
C TRP A 31 11.09 -6.24 -8.98
N GLU A 32 12.39 -6.16 -9.32
CA GLU A 32 13.06 -7.24 -10.05
C GLU A 32 13.12 -8.53 -9.21
N ALA A 33 13.39 -8.41 -7.91
CA ALA A 33 13.35 -9.55 -6.99
C ALA A 33 11.94 -10.16 -6.92
N ASP A 34 10.90 -9.34 -6.79
CA ASP A 34 9.51 -9.80 -6.75
C ASP A 34 9.09 -10.50 -8.05
N VAL A 35 9.45 -9.93 -9.22
CA VAL A 35 9.14 -10.52 -10.54
C VAL A 35 9.88 -11.84 -10.77
N ARG A 36 11.12 -11.96 -10.30
CA ARG A 36 11.88 -13.21 -10.36
C ARG A 36 11.26 -14.29 -9.47
N GLY A 37 10.88 -13.93 -8.24
CA GLY A 37 10.25 -14.84 -7.28
C GLY A 37 8.80 -15.20 -7.58
N ALA A 38 8.12 -14.44 -8.45
CA ALA A 38 6.70 -14.64 -8.74
C ALA A 38 6.37 -16.05 -9.21
N THR A 39 7.20 -16.64 -10.08
CA THR A 39 6.92 -17.98 -10.62
C THR A 39 7.06 -19.07 -9.56
N ASP A 40 8.06 -18.92 -8.68
CA ASP A 40 8.32 -19.87 -7.59
C ASP A 40 7.18 -19.86 -6.54
N LEU A 41 6.46 -18.74 -6.45
CA LEU A 41 5.29 -18.58 -5.59
C LEU A 41 3.96 -18.88 -6.30
N GLY A 42 3.97 -19.44 -7.52
CA GLY A 42 2.76 -19.74 -8.29
C GLY A 42 2.02 -18.49 -8.80
N MET A 43 2.66 -17.32 -8.77
CA MET A 43 2.11 -16.06 -9.25
C MET A 43 2.52 -15.78 -10.70
N SER A 44 1.71 -15.00 -11.41
CA SER A 44 2.03 -14.57 -12.78
C SER A 44 3.00 -13.37 -12.77
N PRO A 45 4.21 -13.51 -13.34
CA PRO A 45 5.17 -12.38 -13.43
C PRO A 45 4.61 -11.19 -14.20
N LEU A 46 3.79 -11.44 -15.22
CA LEU A 46 3.17 -10.39 -16.04
C LEU A 46 2.10 -9.61 -15.27
N ARG A 47 1.26 -10.30 -14.48
CA ARG A 47 0.28 -9.62 -13.62
C ARG A 47 0.98 -8.79 -12.55
N LEU A 48 2.10 -9.29 -12.01
CA LEU A 48 2.89 -8.57 -11.03
C LEU A 48 3.50 -7.29 -11.65
N ALA A 49 4.14 -7.40 -12.82
CA ALA A 49 4.65 -6.24 -13.57
C ALA A 49 3.55 -5.22 -13.92
N ALA A 50 2.35 -5.66 -14.33
CA ALA A 50 1.22 -4.76 -14.55
C ALA A 50 0.81 -4.02 -13.26
N GLY A 51 0.85 -4.69 -12.11
CA GLY A 51 0.61 -4.07 -10.80
C GLY A 51 1.63 -2.98 -10.46
N THR A 52 2.90 -3.18 -10.83
CA THR A 52 3.96 -2.17 -10.62
C THR A 52 3.71 -0.88 -11.40
N LEU A 53 3.03 -0.93 -12.55
CA LEU A 53 2.66 0.26 -13.33
C LEU A 53 1.68 1.16 -12.54
N GLY A 54 0.66 0.55 -11.95
CA GLY A 54 -0.29 1.24 -11.08
C GLY A 54 0.41 1.82 -9.84
N ALA A 55 1.30 1.04 -9.22
CA ALA A 55 2.09 1.50 -8.08
C ALA A 55 3.00 2.70 -8.45
N ALA A 56 3.71 2.63 -9.56
CA ALA A 56 4.57 3.70 -10.05
C ALA A 56 3.78 4.99 -10.32
N ALA A 57 2.61 4.89 -10.95
CA ALA A 57 1.74 6.03 -11.19
C ALA A 57 1.26 6.68 -9.87
N LEU A 58 0.92 5.88 -8.86
CA LEU A 58 0.53 6.38 -7.54
C LEU A 58 1.69 7.06 -6.82
N ILE A 59 2.88 6.47 -6.84
CA ILE A 59 4.09 7.04 -6.22
C ILE A 59 4.44 8.38 -6.89
N ALA A 60 4.48 8.42 -8.23
CA ALA A 60 4.80 9.62 -8.98
C ALA A 60 3.77 10.75 -8.80
N ASN A 61 2.50 10.40 -8.57
CA ASN A 61 1.44 11.38 -8.28
C ASN A 61 1.50 11.91 -6.84
N ALA A 62 1.84 11.05 -5.86
CA ALA A 62 2.01 11.46 -4.48
C ALA A 62 3.22 12.39 -4.29
N ASP A 63 4.32 12.07 -4.98
CA ASP A 63 5.55 12.88 -4.99
C ASP A 63 5.30 14.30 -5.54
N ARG A 64 4.62 14.40 -6.69
CA ARG A 64 4.28 15.69 -7.33
C ARG A 64 3.45 16.63 -6.45
N LYS A 65 2.61 16.09 -5.58
CA LYS A 65 1.73 16.90 -4.72
C LYS A 65 2.41 17.30 -3.41
N GLY A 66 3.70 17.00 -3.23
CA GLY A 66 4.42 17.15 -1.95
C GLY A 66 3.77 16.34 -0.83
N THR A 67 2.85 15.43 -1.17
CA THR A 67 1.98 14.81 -0.22
C THR A 67 2.65 13.52 0.23
N ARG A 68 3.47 13.62 1.29
CA ARG A 68 3.79 12.49 2.17
C ARG A 68 2.56 12.07 2.99
N THR A 69 1.37 12.06 2.39
CA THR A 69 0.21 11.43 3.02
C THR A 69 0.53 9.95 3.13
N MET A 70 0.72 9.48 4.37
CA MET A 70 0.68 8.05 4.68
C MET A 70 -0.50 7.46 3.92
N GLN A 71 -0.23 6.47 3.07
CA GLN A 71 -1.32 5.67 2.54
C GLN A 71 -2.11 5.13 3.73
N PRO A 72 -3.44 5.09 3.66
CA PRO A 72 -4.23 4.49 4.73
C PRO A 72 -3.83 3.03 4.89
N ILE A 73 -3.15 2.71 6.00
CA ILE A 73 -2.77 1.34 6.33
C ILE A 73 -3.91 0.74 7.15
N GLY A 74 -4.52 -0.33 6.61
CA GLY A 74 -5.54 -1.13 7.29
C GLY A 74 -7.01 -0.76 6.96
N PRO A 75 -7.96 -1.64 7.35
CA PRO A 75 -9.37 -1.51 6.98
C PRO A 75 -10.01 -0.20 7.46
N LEU A 76 -9.66 0.24 8.67
CA LEU A 76 -10.16 1.48 9.27
C LEU A 76 -9.70 2.72 8.48
N ALA A 77 -8.41 2.77 8.14
CA ALA A 77 -7.87 3.89 7.39
C ALA A 77 -8.47 3.96 5.98
N LEU A 78 -8.75 2.80 5.37
CA LEU A 78 -9.44 2.70 4.08
C LEU A 78 -10.90 3.17 4.21
N ALA A 79 -11.61 2.75 5.26
CA ALA A 79 -12.97 3.18 5.54
C ALA A 79 -13.07 4.71 5.75
N LEU A 80 -12.15 5.29 6.51
CA LEU A 80 -12.09 6.74 6.74
C LEU A 80 -11.77 7.54 5.47
N ARG A 81 -10.95 6.98 4.57
CA ARG A 81 -10.70 7.57 3.25
C ARG A 81 -11.91 7.49 2.33
N LEU A 82 -12.64 6.37 2.35
CA LEU A 82 -13.85 6.18 1.56
C LEU A 82 -15.01 7.06 2.06
N LEU A 83 -15.09 7.33 3.36
CA LEU A 83 -16.04 8.27 3.96
C LEU A 83 -15.74 9.75 3.70
N GLY A 84 -14.74 10.05 2.86
CA GLY A 84 -14.11 11.37 2.69
C GLY A 84 -15.04 12.59 2.81
N GLY A 85 -14.66 13.54 3.66
CA GLY A 85 -15.37 14.81 3.89
C GLY A 85 -15.01 15.45 5.23
N ALA A 86 -15.53 16.66 5.49
CA ALA A 86 -15.28 17.43 6.72
C ALA A 86 -15.58 16.65 8.02
N ASN A 87 -16.39 15.60 7.93
CA ASN A 87 -16.82 14.77 9.04
C ASN A 87 -15.95 13.52 9.28
N ALA A 88 -14.99 13.18 8.42
CA ALA A 88 -14.15 11.97 8.59
C ALA A 88 -13.41 11.98 9.93
N ARG A 89 -12.94 13.15 10.38
CA ARG A 89 -12.25 13.33 11.66
C ARG A 89 -13.18 13.11 12.87
N ARG A 90 -14.45 13.50 12.75
CA ARG A 90 -15.49 13.27 13.78
C ARG A 90 -15.83 11.78 13.89
N HIS A 91 -15.96 11.08 12.76
CA HIS A 91 -16.24 9.64 12.74
C HIS A 91 -15.05 8.84 13.30
N ALA A 92 -13.82 9.20 12.96
CA ALA A 92 -12.61 8.61 13.53
C ALA A 92 -12.56 8.81 15.06
N ALA A 93 -12.87 10.01 15.54
CA ALA A 93 -12.92 10.31 16.98
C ALA A 93 -14.02 9.52 17.70
N ALA A 94 -15.21 9.40 17.10
CA ALA A 94 -16.30 8.61 17.66
C ALA A 94 -15.94 7.12 17.76
N LEU A 95 -15.35 6.54 16.72
CA LEU A 95 -14.89 5.15 16.73
C LEU A 95 -13.79 4.91 17.78
N ALA A 96 -12.83 5.82 17.89
CA ALA A 96 -11.79 5.75 18.91
C ALA A 96 -12.38 5.79 20.33
N ALA A 97 -13.38 6.65 20.57
CA ALA A 97 -14.06 6.75 21.85
C ALA A 97 -14.82 5.46 22.20
N VAL A 98 -15.57 4.89 21.25
CA VAL A 98 -16.31 3.62 21.47
C VAL A 98 -15.36 2.46 21.75
N LEU A 99 -14.26 2.35 21.02
CA LEU A 99 -13.25 1.31 21.25
C LEU A 99 -12.57 1.48 22.61
N ALA A 100 -12.20 2.71 22.99
CA ALA A 100 -11.60 3.00 24.28
C ALA A 100 -12.55 2.67 25.44
N LEU A 101 -13.83 3.02 25.34
CA LEU A 101 -14.84 2.66 26.33
C LEU A 101 -15.00 1.15 26.44
N SER A 102 -15.08 0.45 25.30
CA SER A 102 -15.20 -1.01 25.28
C SER A 102 -14.01 -1.70 25.95
N LEU A 103 -12.79 -1.20 25.68
CA LEU A 103 -11.57 -1.70 26.33
C LEU A 103 -11.57 -1.42 27.83
N LEU A 104 -11.97 -0.22 28.26
CA LEU A 104 -12.08 0.14 29.68
C LEU A 104 -13.09 -0.74 30.41
N THR A 105 -14.24 -1.03 29.79
CA THR A 105 -15.22 -1.97 30.34
C THR A 105 -14.63 -3.36 30.49
N GLY A 106 -13.91 -3.86 29.48
CA GLY A 106 -13.22 -5.16 29.55
C GLY A 106 -12.16 -5.22 30.65
N VAL A 107 -11.36 -4.15 30.80
CA VAL A 107 -10.37 -4.02 31.88
C VAL A 107 -11.03 -3.98 33.25
N GLY A 108 -12.12 -3.24 33.41
CA GLY A 108 -12.90 -3.20 34.65
C GLY A 108 -13.43 -4.59 35.04
N LEU A 109 -13.94 -5.36 34.07
CA LEU A 109 -14.38 -6.74 34.27
C LEU A 109 -13.25 -7.69 34.67
N LEU A 110 -12.03 -7.47 34.16
CA LEU A 110 -10.86 -8.27 34.50
C LEU A 110 -10.33 -7.98 35.91
N ILE A 111 -10.42 -6.72 36.36
CA ILE A 111 -9.94 -6.30 37.69
C ILE A 111 -10.99 -6.55 38.78
N ALA A 112 -12.28 -6.53 38.42
CA ALA A 112 -13.38 -6.79 39.35
C ALA A 112 -13.67 -8.30 39.58
N ARG A 113 -12.81 -9.18 39.07
CA ARG A 113 -12.78 -10.62 39.38
C ARG A 113 -11.63 -10.94 40.32
#